data_AF-A0A9W5QW08-F1
#
_entry.id   AF-A0A9W5QW08-F1
#
_cell.length_a   1.000
_cell.length_b   1.000
_cell.length_c   1.000
_cell.angle_alpha   90.00
_cell.angle_beta   90.00
_cell.angle_gamma   90.00
#
_symmetry.space_group_name_H-M   'P 1'
#
loop_
_entity.id
_entity.type
_entity.pdbx_description
1 polymer ?
#
loop_
_entity_poly.entity_id
_entity_poly.type
_entity_poly.pdbx_seq_one_letter_code
_entity_poly.pdbx_strand_id
1 'polypeptide(L)'
;MTAEELFEEKKYLVIAAVKQQFGSIARAGQIAEINNMDLDDLIQVGHLYLWEHCMNYDPERVDTFNAYVMKGMKWAMSDELHLKGTPFK
;
A
#
# COMPACT_ATOMS: atom_id res chain seq x y z
N MET A 1 2.60 0.61 -22.50
CA MET A 1 2.37 -0.01 -21.18
C MET A 1 1.00 0.45 -20.71
N THR A 2 0.07 -0.49 -20.53
CA THR A 2 -1.25 -0.18 -19.96
C THR A 2 -1.15 -0.09 -18.44
N ALA A 3 -2.21 0.39 -17.79
CA ALA A 3 -2.27 0.44 -16.32
C ALA A 3 -2.22 -0.97 -15.71
N GLU A 4 -2.86 -1.95 -16.35
CA GLU A 4 -2.85 -3.37 -15.97
C GLU A 4 -1.45 -3.97 -16.06
N GLU A 5 -0.74 -3.74 -17.17
CA GLU A 5 0.64 -4.21 -17.35
C GLU A 5 1.56 -3.63 -16.27
N LEU A 6 1.45 -2.31 -16.02
CA LEU A 6 2.23 -1.64 -14.99
C LEU A 6 1.88 -2.15 -13.59
N PHE A 7 0.60 -2.33 -13.29
CA PHE A 7 0.15 -2.84 -12.00
C PHE A 7 0.69 -4.24 -11.73
N GLU A 8 0.57 -5.15 -12.69
CA GLU A 8 1.10 -6.51 -12.57
C GLU A 8 2.62 -6.52 -12.40
N GLU A 9 3.33 -5.66 -13.12
CA GLU A 9 4.78 -5.50 -12.98
C GLU A 9 5.17 -4.98 -11.59
N LYS A 10 4.40 -4.04 -11.03
CA LYS A 10 4.74 -3.33 -9.78
C LYS A 10 4.08 -3.88 -8.52
N LYS A 11 3.19 -4.88 -8.60
CA LYS A 11 2.46 -5.42 -7.43
C LYS A 11 3.36 -5.90 -6.29
N TYR A 12 4.59 -6.30 -6.59
CA TYR A 12 5.59 -6.67 -5.58
C TYR A 12 5.92 -5.52 -4.60
N LEU A 13 5.71 -4.27 -5.03
CA LEU A 13 5.89 -3.08 -4.20
C LEU A 13 4.95 -3.08 -3.00
N VAL A 14 3.76 -3.68 -3.09
CA VAL A 14 2.81 -3.74 -1.97
C VAL A 14 3.42 -4.52 -0.80
N ILE A 15 3.89 -5.73 -1.04
CA ILE A 15 4.55 -6.56 -0.03
C ILE A 15 5.84 -5.91 0.47
N ALA A 16 6.59 -5.24 -0.41
CA ALA A 16 7.79 -4.49 -0.02
C ALA A 16 7.44 -3.32 0.91
N ALA A 17 6.37 -2.58 0.62
CA ALA A 17 5.91 -1.46 1.43
C ALA A 17 5.47 -1.95 2.82
N VAL A 18 4.71 -3.04 2.90
CA VAL A 18 4.30 -3.66 4.17
C VAL A 18 5.52 -4.04 5.02
N LYS A 19 6.50 -4.74 4.43
CA LYS A 19 7.73 -5.12 5.14
C LYS A 19 8.54 -3.91 5.61
N GLN A 20 8.68 -2.89 4.76
CA GLN A 20 9.45 -1.69 5.11
C GLN A 20 8.76 -0.83 6.17
N GLN A 21 7.43 -0.75 6.17
CA GLN A 21 6.67 0.08 7.10
C GLN A 21 6.46 -0.61 8.45
N PHE A 22 6.15 -1.90 8.45
CA PHE A 22 5.73 -2.65 9.63
C PHE A 22 6.77 -3.68 10.09
N GLY A 23 7.92 -3.76 9.42
CA GLY A 23 9.05 -4.64 9.74
C GLY A 23 8.93 -6.05 9.18
N SER A 24 7.75 -6.66 9.20
CA SER A 24 7.49 -7.97 8.59
C SER A 24 6.01 -8.17 8.30
N ILE A 25 5.66 -9.18 7.49
CA ILE A 25 4.26 -9.54 7.23
C ILE A 25 3.55 -10.01 8.50
N ALA A 26 4.22 -10.84 9.31
CA ALA A 26 3.66 -11.31 10.59
C ALA A 26 3.37 -10.15 11.55
N ARG A 27 4.29 -9.17 11.63
CA ARG A 27 4.10 -7.98 12.46
C ARG A 27 3.03 -7.05 11.92
N ALA A 28 2.93 -6.89 10.60
CA ALA A 28 1.85 -6.16 9.96
C ALA A 28 0.47 -6.76 10.32
N GLY A 29 0.35 -8.09 10.30
CA GLY A 29 -0.88 -8.77 10.69
C GLY A 29 -1.28 -8.51 12.15
N GLN A 30 -0.32 -8.60 13.08
CA GLN A 30 -0.57 -8.26 14.49
C GLN A 30 -1.01 -6.80 14.67
N ILE A 31 -0.40 -5.87 13.94
CA ILE A 31 -0.77 -4.44 13.99
C ILE A 31 -2.17 -4.24 13.43
N ALA A 32 -2.50 -4.87 12.29
CA ALA A 32 -3.82 -4.80 11.69
C ALA A 32 -4.90 -5.28 12.67
N GLU A 33 -4.70 -6.45 13.27
CA GLU A 33 -5.65 -7.06 14.20
C GLU A 33 -5.94 -6.14 15.41
N ILE A 34 -4.90 -5.57 16.01
CA ILE A 34 -5.03 -4.61 17.13
C ILE A 34 -5.82 -3.35 16.72
N ASN A 35 -5.81 -3.01 15.43
CA ASN A 35 -6.53 -1.87 14.87
C ASN A 35 -7.86 -2.27 14.19
N ASN A 36 -8.45 -3.42 14.55
CA ASN A 36 -9.72 -3.91 14.00
C ASN A 36 -9.71 -4.10 12.47
N MET A 37 -8.59 -4.57 11.92
CA MET A 37 -8.41 -4.80 10.49
C MET A 37 -7.71 -6.15 10.24
N ASP A 38 -8.07 -6.84 9.16
CA ASP A 38 -7.35 -8.04 8.73
C ASP A 38 -6.10 -7.68 7.90
N LEU A 39 -5.08 -8.55 7.93
CA LEU A 39 -3.87 -8.34 7.12
C LEU A 39 -4.18 -8.23 5.62
N ASP A 40 -5.12 -9.03 5.13
CA ASP A 40 -5.51 -9.03 3.72
C ASP A 40 -6.17 -7.70 3.32
N ASP A 41 -6.95 -7.09 4.21
CA ASP A 41 -7.52 -5.76 4.00
C ASP A 41 -6.42 -4.69 3.94
N LEU A 42 -5.43 -4.77 4.84
CA LEU A 42 -4.28 -3.86 4.82
C LEU A 42 -3.48 -3.98 3.51
N ILE A 43 -3.28 -5.20 3.00
CA ILE A 43 -2.63 -5.44 1.71
C ILE A 43 -3.51 -4.91 0.57
N GLN A 44 -4.83 -5.05 0.67
CA GLN A 44 -5.78 -4.55 -0.32
C GLN A 44 -5.75 -3.02 -0.42
N VAL A 45 -5.58 -2.30 0.69
CA VAL A 45 -5.34 -0.83 0.68
C VAL A 45 -4.12 -0.48 -0.16
N GLY A 46 -3.02 -1.21 0.02
CA GLY A 46 -1.81 -1.03 -0.79
C GLY A 46 -2.03 -1.30 -2.28
N HIS A 47 -2.81 -2.33 -2.62
CA HIS A 47 -3.19 -2.62 -4.01
C HIS A 47 -4.07 -1.53 -4.61
N LEU A 48 -5.07 -1.02 -3.88
CA LEU A 48 -5.93 0.06 -4.36
C LEU A 48 -5.12 1.34 -4.62
N TYR A 49 -4.23 1.69 -3.68
CA TYR A 49 -3.33 2.84 -3.84
C TYR A 49 -2.44 2.68 -5.08
N LEU A 50 -1.83 1.51 -5.28
CA LEU A 50 -0.99 1.25 -6.44
C LEU A 50 -1.79 1.32 -7.75
N TRP A 51 -2.98 0.73 -7.78
CA TRP A 51 -3.85 0.73 -8.95
C TRP A 51 -4.24 2.15 -9.38
N GLU A 52 -4.67 2.98 -8.45
CA GLU A 52 -4.99 4.39 -8.70
C GLU A 52 -3.80 5.13 -9.34
N HIS A 53 -2.59 4.84 -8.88
CA HIS A 53 -1.37 5.47 -9.39
C HIS A 53 -0.92 4.90 -10.73
N CYS A 54 -1.20 3.63 -11.02
CA CYS A 54 -1.00 3.04 -12.34
C CYS A 54 -1.96 3.64 -13.38
N MET A 55 -3.21 3.90 -13.00
CA MET A 55 -4.20 4.55 -13.86
C MET A 55 -3.83 6.01 -14.20
N ASN A 56 -3.15 6.69 -13.28
CA ASN A 56 -2.69 8.07 -13.43
C ASN A 56 -1.19 8.16 -13.80
N TYR A 57 -0.62 7.09 -14.35
CA TYR A 57 0.80 7.02 -14.65
C TYR A 57 1.21 8.00 -15.76
N ASP A 58 2.24 8.80 -15.46
CA ASP A 58 2.90 9.70 -16.40
C ASP A 58 4.23 9.07 -16.88
N PRO A 59 4.35 8.71 -18.17
CA PRO A 59 5.57 8.13 -18.74
C PRO A 59 6.83 8.97 -18.55
N GLU A 60 6.70 10.30 -18.43
CA GLU A 60 7.85 11.20 -18.20
C GLU A 60 8.44 11.07 -16.79
N ARG A 61 7.73 10.40 -15.88
CA ARG A 61 8.12 10.25 -14.45
C ARG A 61 8.48 8.82 -14.06
N VAL A 62 8.74 7.95 -15.05
CA VAL A 62 9.03 6.52 -14.86
C VAL A 62 10.08 6.26 -13.78
N ASP A 63 11.19 7.01 -13.79
CA ASP A 63 12.33 6.81 -12.90
C ASP A 63 11.98 7.07 -11.43
N THR A 64 10.95 7.88 -11.19
CA THR A 64 10.53 8.28 -9.83
C THR A 64 9.28 7.54 -9.36
N PHE A 65 8.59 6.82 -10.25
CA PHE A 65 7.30 6.20 -9.96
C PHE A 65 7.37 5.30 -8.73
N ASN A 66 8.30 4.33 -8.72
CA ASN A 66 8.45 3.38 -7.63
C ASN A 66 8.66 4.07 -6.27
N ALA A 67 9.55 5.08 -6.22
CA ALA A 67 9.82 5.81 -4.98
C ALA A 67 8.60 6.61 -4.52
N TYR A 68 7.89 7.22 -5.47
CA TYR A 68 6.67 7.99 -5.22
C TYR A 68 5.55 7.10 -4.65
N VAL A 69 5.20 6.01 -5.34
CA VAL A 69 4.15 5.10 -4.86
C VAL A 69 4.55 4.41 -3.57
N MET A 70 5.81 4.00 -3.41
CA MET A 70 6.28 3.38 -2.15
C MET A 70 6.13 4.31 -0.95
N LYS A 71 6.41 5.61 -1.11
CA LYS A 71 6.23 6.57 -0.01
C LYS A 71 4.74 6.70 0.32
N GLY A 72 3.91 7.03 -0.67
CA GLY A 72 2.49 7.29 -0.46
C GLY A 72 1.71 6.08 0.04
N MET A 73 1.99 4.89 -0.49
CA MET A 73 1.33 3.64 -0.11
C MET A 73 1.55 3.29 1.38
N LYS A 74 2.77 3.51 1.91
CA LYS A 74 3.05 3.30 3.34
C LYS A 74 2.24 4.24 4.23
N TRP A 75 2.07 5.48 3.79
CA TRP A 75 1.22 6.45 4.47
C TRP A 75 -0.24 6.03 4.42
N ALA A 76 -0.77 5.68 3.25
CA ALA A 76 -2.16 5.24 3.08
C ALA A 76 -2.49 4.03 3.97
N MET A 77 -1.62 3.02 4.00
CA MET A 77 -1.78 1.86 4.89
C MET A 77 -1.75 2.24 6.37
N SER A 78 -0.88 3.17 6.77
CA SER A 78 -0.80 3.61 8.18
C SER A 78 -2.01 4.44 8.59
N ASP A 79 -2.52 5.27 7.69
CA ASP A 79 -3.70 6.11 7.90
C ASP A 79 -4.95 5.25 8.03
N GLU A 80 -5.14 4.26 7.15
CA GLU A 80 -6.28 3.34 7.22
C GLU A 80 -6.27 2.55 8.55
N LEU A 81 -5.11 2.04 8.97
CA LEU A 81 -4.97 1.39 10.29
C LEU A 81 -5.38 2.33 11.42
N HIS A 82 -4.93 3.58 11.37
CA HIS A 82 -5.26 4.56 12.40
C HIS A 82 -6.77 4.86 12.43
N LEU A 83 -7.41 4.99 11.28
CA LEU A 83 -8.85 5.23 11.15
C LEU A 83 -9.67 4.06 11.71
N LYS A 84 -9.27 2.82 11.42
CA LYS A 84 -9.94 1.60 11.91
C LYS A 84 -9.69 1.32 13.39
N GLY A 85 -8.50 1.68 13.87
CA GLY A 85 -8.10 1.57 15.27
C GLY A 85 -8.69 2.66 16.17
N THR A 86 -9.22 3.75 15.61
CA THR A 86 -9.84 4.82 16.39
C THR A 86 -11.32 4.49 16.65
N PRO A 87 -11.72 4.14 17.88
CA PRO A 87 -13.14 4.01 18.21
C PRO A 87 -13.80 5.36 18.00
N PHE A 88 -14.95 5.38 17.32
CA PHE A 88 -15.74 6.57 17.02
C PHE A 88 -15.75 7.56 18.22
N LYS A 89 -15.36 8.81 17.97
CA LYS A 89 -15.48 9.91 18.94
C LYS A 89 -16.92 10.40 19.05
#